data_AF-A0A226NJ53-F1
#
_entry.id   AF-A0A226NJ53-F1
#
_cell.length_a   1.000
_cell.length_b   1.000
_cell.length_c   1.000
_cell.angle_alpha   90.00
_cell.angle_beta   90.00
_cell.angle_gamma   90.00
#
_symmetry.space_group_name_H-M   'P 1'
#
loop_
_entity.id
_entity.type
_entity.pdbx_description
1 polymer ?
#
loop_
_entity_poly.entity_id
_entity_poly.type
_entity_poly.pdbx_seq_one_letter_code
_entity_poly.pdbx_strand_id
1 'polypeptide(L)'
;MSSQEDQVEEEEEETEEPNAEEQEDETKAPGEGQSTPLTMYFSPAPGDLQVNRSPNPTICCQLPTPYSPFRPFMPNLVPPKIPDGERLDFDDIHRKRMEKDLNELQALIEAHFESRKKEEEELISLKDRIEQRRAERAEQQRIRSEREKERQARMAVSIHPLLSYFYPWQEERARKEEEEARKKAEEEARKKKAFSNMLHFGGYMQKSEKKGGKKQTEREKKKKILSERRKPLNIDHLNEDKLRDKAKELWQTIRDLEAEKFDLQEKFKRQKYEINVLRNRVSDHQKV
;
A
#
# COMPACT_ATOMS: atom_id res chain seq x y z
N MET A 1 -66.54 40.57 -24.79
CA MET A 1 -66.54 39.83 -23.51
C MET A 1 -65.16 39.24 -23.32
N SER A 2 -64.59 39.50 -22.14
CA SER A 2 -63.36 38.98 -21.53
C SER A 2 -62.06 39.02 -22.31
N SER A 3 -61.34 40.12 -22.05
CA SER A 3 -59.89 40.17 -21.87
C SER A 3 -59.45 39.30 -20.69
N GLN A 4 -58.28 38.68 -20.79
CA GLN A 4 -57.38 38.50 -19.65
C GLN A 4 -55.94 38.44 -20.17
N GLU A 5 -55.27 39.56 -19.93
CA GLU A 5 -53.82 39.73 -19.98
C GLU A 5 -53.24 39.07 -18.73
N ASP A 6 -52.10 38.40 -18.83
CA ASP A 6 -51.21 38.20 -17.69
C ASP A 6 -49.77 38.45 -18.13
N GLN A 7 -49.27 39.59 -17.65
CA GLN A 7 -47.87 39.95 -17.51
C GLN A 7 -47.32 39.19 -16.30
N VAL A 8 -46.10 38.66 -16.37
CA VAL A 8 -45.27 38.50 -15.18
C VAL A 8 -43.84 38.89 -15.53
N GLU A 9 -43.34 39.80 -14.70
CA GLU A 9 -42.08 40.52 -14.70
C GLU A 9 -40.85 39.63 -14.41
N GLU A 10 -39.69 40.20 -14.74
CA GLU A 10 -38.32 39.79 -14.40
C GLU A 10 -38.09 39.56 -12.91
N GLU A 11 -37.24 38.59 -12.54
CA GLU A 11 -36.21 38.79 -11.52
C GLU A 11 -34.96 37.98 -11.92
N GLU A 12 -33.86 38.68 -12.20
CA GLU A 12 -32.50 38.16 -12.27
C GLU A 12 -31.96 38.04 -10.83
N GLU A 13 -31.50 36.85 -10.41
CA GLU A 13 -30.72 36.71 -9.18
C GLU A 13 -29.28 36.30 -9.53
N GLU A 14 -28.42 37.32 -9.52
CA GLU A 14 -26.97 37.27 -9.56
C GLU A 14 -26.46 36.80 -8.18
N THR A 15 -25.69 35.71 -8.11
CA THR A 15 -24.94 35.34 -6.89
C THR A 15 -23.46 35.16 -7.21
N GLU A 16 -22.67 36.03 -6.58
CA GLU A 16 -21.23 36.22 -6.70
C GLU A 16 -20.41 35.02 -6.20
N GLU A 17 -19.32 34.73 -6.90
CA GLU A 17 -18.21 33.89 -6.43
C GLU A 17 -17.39 34.61 -5.34
N PRO A 18 -16.84 33.88 -4.35
CA PRO A 18 -15.61 34.29 -3.71
C PRO A 18 -14.42 33.42 -4.16
N ASN A 19 -13.46 34.12 -4.76
CA ASN A 19 -12.07 33.73 -4.97
C ASN A 19 -11.39 33.38 -3.62
N ALA A 20 -10.72 32.23 -3.53
CA ALA A 20 -9.82 31.90 -2.43
C ALA A 20 -8.57 31.20 -2.97
N GLU A 21 -7.45 31.90 -2.80
CA GLU A 21 -6.10 31.53 -3.20
C GLU A 21 -5.60 30.23 -2.56
N GLU A 22 -4.83 29.48 -3.34
CA GLU A 22 -4.05 28.33 -2.93
C GLU A 22 -2.85 28.75 -2.07
N GLN A 23 -2.63 28.05 -0.96
CA GLN A 23 -1.33 28.00 -0.29
C GLN A 23 -1.05 26.54 0.11
N GLU A 24 -0.12 25.92 -0.60
CA GLU A 24 0.43 24.60 -0.31
C GLU A 24 1.52 24.72 0.77
N ASP A 25 1.46 23.88 1.81
CA ASP A 25 2.66 23.48 2.56
C ASP A 25 2.58 22.00 2.95
N GLU A 26 3.71 21.34 2.77
CA GLU A 26 3.93 19.91 2.93
C GLU A 26 3.99 19.50 4.40
N THR A 27 3.45 18.33 4.77
CA THR A 27 4.11 17.45 5.77
C THR A 27 3.69 15.98 5.62
N LYS A 28 4.47 15.26 4.82
CA LYS A 28 5.05 13.92 5.02
C LYS A 28 4.47 13.03 6.14
N ALA A 29 3.78 11.96 5.75
CA ALA A 29 3.56 10.75 6.56
C ALA A 29 4.58 9.64 6.19
N PRO A 30 5.13 8.88 7.16
CA PRO A 30 5.89 7.66 6.88
C PRO A 30 4.95 6.44 6.77
N GLY A 31 5.28 5.58 5.81
CA GLY A 31 4.52 4.40 5.44
C GLY A 31 4.78 3.15 6.28
N GLU A 32 3.95 2.17 5.98
CA GLU A 32 3.94 0.80 6.47
C GLU A 32 5.19 0.01 6.05
N GLY A 33 5.65 -0.89 6.92
CA GLY A 33 6.74 -1.82 6.67
C GLY A 33 6.42 -3.22 7.21
N GLN A 34 6.58 -4.20 6.33
CA GLN A 34 6.21 -5.61 6.45
C GLN A 34 7.10 -6.45 7.39
N SER A 35 6.49 -7.52 7.88
CA SER A 35 6.98 -8.85 8.33
C SER A 35 8.47 -9.23 8.29
N THR A 36 8.91 -9.95 9.33
CA THR A 36 9.59 -11.29 9.39
C THR A 36 10.50 -11.37 10.65
N PRO A 37 11.10 -12.52 11.04
CA PRO A 37 10.53 -13.82 11.38
C PRO A 37 10.96 -14.33 12.78
N LEU A 38 10.38 -15.46 13.17
CA LEU A 38 10.61 -16.25 14.39
C LEU A 38 12.05 -16.81 14.50
N THR A 39 12.76 -16.58 15.62
CA THR A 39 13.74 -17.54 16.19
C THR A 39 14.12 -17.22 17.65
N MET A 40 14.11 -18.30 18.46
CA MET A 40 15.04 -18.65 19.55
C MET A 40 14.98 -17.93 20.91
N TYR A 41 14.39 -18.66 21.87
CA TYR A 41 14.80 -18.86 23.28
C TYR A 41 16.07 -18.15 23.74
N PHE A 42 15.99 -17.40 24.85
CA PHE A 42 16.93 -17.43 25.98
C PHE A 42 16.34 -16.63 27.17
N SER A 43 16.09 -17.29 28.30
CA SER A 43 15.89 -16.60 29.60
C SER A 43 17.24 -16.08 30.13
N PRO A 44 17.22 -15.00 30.92
CA PRO A 44 17.56 -15.20 32.34
C PRO A 44 16.79 -14.31 33.35
N ALA A 45 16.60 -14.92 34.53
CA ALA A 45 16.46 -14.48 35.93
C ALA A 45 16.04 -13.04 36.35
N PRO A 46 15.35 -12.91 37.51
CA PRO A 46 14.86 -11.65 38.08
C PRO A 46 15.89 -10.94 38.95
N GLY A 47 15.86 -9.61 38.98
CA GLY A 47 16.72 -8.78 39.81
C GLY A 47 16.00 -7.53 40.33
N ASP A 48 15.80 -7.54 41.65
CA ASP A 48 15.87 -6.45 42.63
C ASP A 48 14.94 -5.22 42.58
N LEU A 49 14.14 -5.18 43.65
CA LEU A 49 13.67 -4.02 44.41
C LEU A 49 14.66 -2.84 44.41
N GLN A 50 14.13 -1.65 44.13
CA GLN A 50 14.57 -0.44 44.83
C GLN A 50 13.44 0.59 44.95
N VAL A 51 12.99 0.75 46.20
CA VAL A 51 12.17 1.84 46.71
C VAL A 51 12.93 3.15 46.58
N ASN A 52 12.31 4.19 46.03
CA ASN A 52 12.71 5.58 46.29
C ASN A 52 11.47 6.47 46.44
N ARG A 53 11.53 7.30 47.48
CA ARG A 53 10.43 8.02 48.13
C ARG A 53 10.62 9.53 47.91
N SER A 54 9.61 10.18 47.33
CA SER A 54 9.24 11.62 47.41
C SER A 54 10.19 12.69 46.82
N PRO A 55 9.74 13.95 46.59
CA PRO A 55 8.40 14.55 46.79
C PRO A 55 7.85 15.35 45.58
N ASN A 56 6.52 15.47 45.50
CA ASN A 56 5.81 16.26 44.48
C ASN A 56 5.46 17.68 45.03
N PRO A 57 5.71 18.78 44.29
CA PRO A 57 5.32 20.11 44.74
C PRO A 57 3.88 20.50 44.35
N THR A 58 3.22 21.10 45.34
CA THR A 58 1.92 21.77 45.33
C THR A 58 1.81 22.94 44.34
N ILE A 59 0.75 22.96 43.53
CA ILE A 59 0.06 24.16 42.98
C ILE A 59 -1.45 23.78 42.90
N CYS A 60 -2.29 24.13 43.87
CA CYS A 60 -3.07 25.37 44.04
C CYS A 60 -3.99 25.73 42.86
N CYS A 61 -5.28 25.39 42.99
CA CYS A 61 -6.38 26.14 42.38
C CYS A 61 -7.43 26.43 43.47
N GLN A 62 -7.48 27.69 43.89
CA GLN A 62 -8.60 28.27 44.63
C GLN A 62 -9.74 28.58 43.65
N LEU A 63 -10.99 28.39 44.11
CA LEU A 63 -12.16 29.25 43.88
C LEU A 63 -13.34 28.72 44.73
N PRO A 64 -14.36 29.54 45.05
CA PRO A 64 -14.62 29.98 46.42
C PRO A 64 -15.91 29.40 47.02
N THR A 65 -15.98 29.40 48.35
CA THR A 65 -17.18 29.09 49.14
C THR A 65 -18.24 30.19 49.04
N PRO A 66 -19.52 29.85 49.14
CA PRO A 66 -20.47 30.68 49.87
C PRO A 66 -20.99 29.97 51.13
N TYR A 67 -21.11 30.79 52.18
CA TYR A 67 -21.78 30.65 53.47
C TYR A 67 -22.98 29.67 53.55
N SER A 68 -22.88 28.69 54.47
CA SER A 68 -23.74 28.38 55.65
C SER A 68 -25.27 28.66 55.65
N PRO A 69 -26.12 28.05 56.52
CA PRO A 69 -26.10 26.76 57.21
C PRO A 69 -27.46 26.01 57.13
N PHE A 70 -27.48 24.70 56.92
CA PHE A 70 -28.55 23.85 57.47
C PHE A 70 -27.95 22.49 57.79
N ARG A 71 -27.62 22.26 59.07
CA ARG A 71 -27.44 20.90 59.57
C ARG A 71 -28.84 20.29 59.65
N PRO A 72 -29.17 19.21 58.92
CA PRO A 72 -30.28 18.40 59.36
C PRO A 72 -29.85 17.78 60.70
N PHE A 73 -30.60 18.11 61.73
CA PHE A 73 -30.55 17.46 63.04
C PHE A 73 -30.58 15.95 62.81
N MET A 74 -29.46 15.26 63.05
CA MET A 74 -29.47 13.79 63.07
C MET A 74 -30.24 13.38 64.33
N PRO A 75 -31.38 12.67 64.21
CA PRO A 75 -32.05 12.16 65.40
C PRO A 75 -31.10 11.19 66.10
N ASN A 76 -31.01 11.31 67.43
CA ASN A 76 -30.28 10.37 68.27
C ASN A 76 -30.68 8.92 67.89
N LEU A 77 -29.71 8.16 67.39
CA LEU A 77 -29.84 6.73 67.12
C LEU A 77 -30.08 6.02 68.45
N VAL A 78 -31.35 5.79 68.77
CA VAL A 78 -31.75 4.81 69.77
C VAL A 78 -31.26 3.45 69.26
N PRO A 79 -30.45 2.69 70.03
CA PRO A 79 -30.08 1.34 69.63
C PRO A 79 -31.36 0.54 69.37
N PRO A 80 -31.57 0.01 68.15
CA PRO A 80 -32.76 -0.78 67.87
C PRO A 80 -32.80 -1.94 68.87
N LYS A 81 -33.89 -2.01 69.64
CA LYS A 81 -34.18 -3.18 70.47
C LYS A 81 -34.20 -4.39 69.53
N ILE A 82 -33.27 -5.30 69.73
CA ILE A 82 -33.26 -6.61 69.08
C ILE A 82 -34.53 -7.32 69.57
N PRO A 83 -35.47 -7.68 68.68
CA PRO A 83 -36.61 -8.50 69.06
C PRO A 83 -36.11 -9.89 69.45
N ASP A 84 -36.57 -10.37 70.61
CA ASP A 84 -36.33 -11.73 71.08
C ASP A 84 -36.87 -12.76 70.07
N GLY A 85 -35.97 -13.63 69.60
CA GLY A 85 -36.31 -15.01 69.32
C GLY A 85 -36.99 -15.34 67.98
N GLU A 86 -36.42 -14.92 66.85
CA GLU A 86 -36.51 -15.74 65.63
C GLU A 86 -35.11 -16.28 65.34
N ARG A 87 -34.97 -17.61 65.37
CA ARG A 87 -33.70 -18.31 65.23
C ARG A 87 -33.13 -17.99 63.85
N LEU A 88 -32.16 -17.08 63.79
CA LEU A 88 -31.41 -16.77 62.57
C LEU A 88 -30.67 -18.04 62.13
N ASP A 89 -31.24 -18.75 61.17
CA ASP A 89 -30.63 -19.93 60.59
C ASP A 89 -29.40 -19.52 59.78
N PHE A 90 -28.21 -19.75 60.33
CA PHE A 90 -26.94 -19.43 59.67
C PHE A 90 -26.80 -20.10 58.30
N ASP A 91 -27.39 -21.28 58.13
CA ASP A 91 -27.46 -21.97 56.83
C ASP A 91 -28.33 -21.20 55.82
N ASP A 92 -29.38 -20.51 56.27
CA ASP A 92 -30.23 -19.69 55.41
C ASP A 92 -29.52 -18.41 54.96
N ILE A 93 -28.77 -17.78 55.85
CA ILE A 93 -27.91 -16.64 55.53
C ILE A 93 -26.83 -17.05 54.52
N HIS A 94 -26.23 -18.24 54.70
CA HIS A 94 -25.22 -18.75 53.77
C HIS A 94 -25.82 -19.07 52.39
N ARG A 95 -26.98 -19.73 52.32
CA ARG A 95 -27.70 -19.98 51.06
C ARG A 95 -28.07 -18.68 50.34
N LYS A 96 -28.63 -17.69 51.05
CA LYS A 96 -28.98 -16.39 50.48
C LYS A 96 -27.77 -15.62 49.98
N ARG A 97 -26.61 -15.76 50.64
CA ARG A 97 -25.35 -15.19 50.15
C ARG A 97 -24.93 -15.85 48.84
N MET A 98 -24.89 -17.19 48.79
CA MET A 98 -24.52 -17.93 47.58
C MET A 98 -25.48 -17.62 46.42
N GLU A 99 -26.78 -17.56 46.68
CA GLU A 99 -27.78 -17.22 45.67
C GLU A 99 -27.62 -15.78 45.16
N LYS A 100 -27.35 -14.81 46.05
CA LYS A 100 -27.02 -13.44 45.65
C LYS A 100 -25.77 -13.39 44.78
N ASP A 101 -24.68 -14.05 45.21
CA ASP A 101 -23.41 -14.03 44.51
C ASP A 101 -23.52 -14.69 43.12
N LEU A 102 -24.33 -15.76 42.99
CA LEU A 102 -24.62 -16.40 41.71
C LEU A 102 -25.47 -15.50 40.80
N ASN A 103 -26.49 -14.84 41.33
CA ASN A 103 -27.32 -13.89 40.57
C ASN A 103 -26.52 -12.65 40.13
N GLU A 104 -25.67 -12.13 41.00
CA GLU A 104 -24.77 -11.01 40.70
C GLU A 104 -23.73 -11.39 39.65
N LEU A 105 -23.15 -12.59 39.75
CA LEU A 105 -22.24 -13.12 38.74
C LEU A 105 -22.93 -13.28 37.38
N GLN A 106 -24.14 -13.82 37.35
CA GLN A 106 -24.91 -13.97 36.12
C GLN A 106 -25.23 -12.59 35.50
N ALA A 107 -25.67 -11.63 36.31
CA ALA A 107 -25.95 -10.27 35.86
C ALA A 107 -24.69 -9.56 35.30
N LEU A 108 -23.53 -9.75 35.93
CA LEU A 108 -22.25 -9.21 35.43
C LEU A 108 -21.82 -9.85 34.11
N ILE A 109 -22.00 -11.16 33.97
CA ILE A 109 -21.73 -11.89 32.74
C ILE A 109 -22.61 -11.35 31.60
N GLU A 110 -23.93 -11.29 31.81
CA GLU A 110 -24.89 -10.79 30.84
C GLU A 110 -24.63 -9.32 30.47
N ALA A 111 -24.42 -8.46 31.46
CA ALA A 111 -24.10 -7.05 31.23
C ALA A 111 -22.81 -6.86 30.42
N HIS A 112 -21.77 -7.64 30.69
CA HIS A 112 -20.51 -7.55 29.94
C HIS A 112 -20.69 -7.97 28.47
N PHE A 113 -21.40 -9.09 28.23
CA PHE A 113 -21.67 -9.54 26.86
C PHE A 113 -22.59 -8.59 26.10
N GLU A 114 -23.63 -8.06 26.74
CA GLU A 114 -24.51 -7.09 26.11
C GLU A 114 -23.82 -5.76 25.82
N SER A 115 -23.00 -5.24 26.75
CA SER A 115 -22.24 -4.00 26.51
C SER A 115 -21.29 -4.18 25.33
N ARG A 116 -20.50 -5.26 25.33
CA ARG A 116 -19.57 -5.58 24.25
C ARG A 116 -20.27 -5.76 22.91
N LYS A 117 -21.40 -6.47 22.89
CA LYS A 117 -22.17 -6.69 21.67
C LYS A 117 -22.73 -5.38 21.12
N LYS A 118 -23.31 -4.52 21.96
CA LYS A 118 -23.82 -3.20 21.55
C LYS A 118 -22.70 -2.31 21.01
N GLU A 119 -21.56 -2.25 21.71
CA GLU A 119 -20.38 -1.50 21.27
C GLU A 119 -19.81 -2.03 19.95
N GLU A 120 -19.74 -3.35 19.76
CA GLU A 120 -19.26 -3.96 18.53
C GLU A 120 -20.20 -3.70 17.36
N GLU A 121 -21.52 -3.81 17.55
CA GLU A 121 -22.53 -3.49 16.54
C GLU A 121 -22.47 -2.01 16.13
N GLU A 122 -22.31 -1.09 17.09
CA GLU A 122 -22.13 0.35 16.81
C GLU A 122 -20.83 0.62 16.06
N LEU A 123 -19.73 -0.04 16.45
CA LEU A 123 -18.44 0.14 15.80
C LEU A 123 -18.44 -0.41 14.37
N ILE A 124 -19.10 -1.54 14.13
CA ILE A 124 -19.29 -2.13 12.80
C ILE A 124 -20.14 -1.18 11.94
N SER A 125 -21.30 -0.74 12.43
CA SER A 125 -22.17 0.21 11.72
C SER A 125 -21.43 1.51 11.36
N LEU A 126 -20.60 2.03 12.25
CA LEU A 126 -19.79 3.23 11.98
C LEU A 126 -18.71 2.97 10.93
N LYS A 127 -18.02 1.83 10.98
CA LYS A 127 -17.01 1.43 9.99
C LYS A 127 -17.63 1.28 8.61
N ASP A 128 -18.77 0.60 8.52
CA ASP A 128 -19.50 0.40 7.25
C ASP A 128 -19.89 1.75 6.64
N ARG A 129 -20.37 2.71 7.44
CA ARG A 129 -20.67 4.07 6.97
C ARG A 129 -19.44 4.86 6.52
N ILE A 130 -18.27 4.60 7.11
CA ILE A 130 -17.01 5.22 6.67
C ILE A 130 -16.53 4.59 5.37
N GLU A 131 -16.59 3.27 5.27
CA GLU A 131 -16.22 2.51 4.08
C GLU A 131 -17.11 2.88 2.90
N GLN A 132 -18.42 2.95 3.10
CA GLN A 132 -19.39 3.40 2.10
C GLN A 132 -19.06 4.80 1.59
N ARG A 133 -18.79 5.76 2.48
CA ARG A 133 -18.39 7.13 2.08
C ARG A 133 -17.04 7.18 1.37
N ARG A 134 -16.12 6.27 1.67
CA ARG A 134 -14.83 6.15 0.96
C ARG A 134 -15.03 5.56 -0.43
N ALA A 135 -15.85 4.52 -0.55
CA ALA A 135 -16.23 3.90 -1.82
C ALA A 135 -16.93 4.91 -2.73
N GLU A 136 -17.89 5.67 -2.21
CA GLU A 136 -18.58 6.73 -2.96
C GLU A 136 -17.61 7.82 -3.44
N ARG A 137 -16.68 8.27 -2.59
CA ARG A 137 -15.64 9.23 -3.02
C ARG A 137 -14.72 8.66 -4.09
N ALA A 138 -14.32 7.39 -3.96
CA ALA A 138 -13.50 6.71 -4.96
C ALA A 138 -14.25 6.56 -6.29
N GLU A 139 -15.55 6.26 -6.23
CA GLU A 139 -16.40 6.14 -7.42
C GLU A 139 -16.65 7.50 -8.08
N GLN A 140 -16.93 8.55 -7.31
CA GLN A 140 -17.00 9.93 -7.82
C GLN A 140 -15.70 10.32 -8.52
N GLN A 141 -14.54 9.99 -7.94
CA GLN A 141 -13.24 10.27 -8.56
C GLN A 141 -13.04 9.45 -9.84
N ARG A 142 -13.48 8.19 -9.87
CA ARG A 142 -13.46 7.34 -11.06
C ARG A 142 -14.30 7.96 -12.17
N ILE A 143 -15.53 8.36 -11.88
CA ILE A 143 -16.45 9.00 -12.83
C ILE A 143 -15.88 10.33 -13.33
N ARG A 144 -15.31 11.18 -12.46
CA ARG A 144 -14.64 12.42 -12.88
C ARG A 144 -13.47 12.12 -13.82
N SER A 145 -12.62 11.14 -13.49
CA SER A 145 -11.48 10.75 -14.33
C SER A 145 -11.91 10.18 -15.69
N GLU A 146 -13.01 9.44 -15.72
CA GLU A 146 -13.57 8.83 -16.93
C GLU A 146 -14.20 9.89 -17.84
N ARG A 147 -14.99 10.82 -17.26
CA ARG A 147 -15.51 11.99 -17.98
C ARG A 147 -14.40 12.88 -18.52
N GLU A 148 -13.32 13.09 -17.75
CA GLU A 148 -12.17 13.86 -18.21
C GLU A 148 -11.44 13.18 -19.37
N LYS A 149 -11.19 11.87 -19.26
CA LYS A 149 -10.62 11.08 -20.37
C LYS A 149 -11.53 11.10 -21.59
N GLU A 150 -12.84 11.05 -21.41
CA GLU A 150 -13.79 11.14 -22.52
C GLU A 150 -13.77 12.54 -23.17
N ARG A 151 -13.69 13.62 -22.39
CA ARG A 151 -13.51 14.98 -22.91
C ARG A 151 -12.20 15.10 -23.69
N GLN A 152 -11.10 14.61 -23.13
CA GLN A 152 -9.80 14.59 -23.82
C GLN A 152 -9.83 13.73 -25.08
N ALA A 153 -10.51 12.59 -25.07
CA ALA A 153 -10.67 11.74 -26.24
C ALA A 153 -11.55 12.40 -27.30
N ARG A 154 -12.65 13.08 -26.91
CA ARG A 154 -13.50 13.83 -27.83
C ARG A 154 -12.79 15.05 -28.41
N MET A 155 -12.01 15.77 -27.60
CA MET A 155 -11.12 16.84 -28.08
C MET A 155 -10.03 16.28 -28.98
N ALA A 156 -9.39 15.16 -28.62
CA ALA A 156 -8.42 14.51 -29.47
C ALA A 156 -9.05 14.09 -30.79
N VAL A 157 -10.26 13.52 -30.80
CA VAL A 157 -10.99 13.11 -32.02
C VAL A 157 -11.55 14.28 -32.82
N SER A 158 -11.93 15.41 -32.20
CA SER A 158 -12.41 16.59 -32.93
C SER A 158 -11.27 17.42 -33.48
N ILE A 159 -10.14 17.46 -32.76
CA ILE A 159 -8.92 18.09 -33.22
C ILE A 159 -8.22 17.15 -34.20
N HIS A 160 -8.32 15.81 -34.12
CA HIS A 160 -7.65 14.84 -35.01
C HIS A 160 -7.89 15.05 -36.52
N PRO A 161 -9.08 15.45 -37.03
CA PRO A 161 -9.28 15.83 -38.43
C PRO A 161 -8.62 17.16 -38.82
N LEU A 162 -8.65 18.16 -37.93
CA LEU A 162 -7.98 19.46 -38.10
C LEU A 162 -6.46 19.31 -38.02
N LEU A 163 -5.99 18.48 -37.10
CA LEU A 163 -4.63 18.00 -37.04
C LEU A 163 -4.35 17.22 -38.31
N SER A 164 -5.16 16.27 -38.78
CA SER A 164 -4.87 15.48 -40.00
C SER A 164 -4.64 16.34 -41.25
N TYR A 165 -5.25 17.53 -41.35
CA TYR A 165 -4.97 18.52 -42.40
C TYR A 165 -3.69 19.33 -42.14
N PHE A 166 -3.34 19.50 -40.87
CA PHE A 166 -2.14 20.15 -40.39
C PHE A 166 -1.00 19.14 -40.11
N TYR A 167 -1.22 17.82 -40.24
CA TYR A 167 -0.34 16.72 -39.84
C TYR A 167 0.97 16.76 -40.61
N PRO A 168 1.05 17.20 -41.88
CA PRO A 168 2.35 17.43 -42.52
C PRO A 168 3.15 18.55 -41.82
N TRP A 169 2.48 19.63 -41.42
CA TRP A 169 3.09 20.77 -40.71
C TRP A 169 3.35 20.47 -39.23
N GLN A 170 2.52 19.63 -38.62
CA GLN A 170 2.64 19.17 -37.23
C GLN A 170 3.58 17.98 -37.09
N GLU A 171 3.79 17.15 -38.10
CA GLU A 171 4.89 16.17 -38.16
C GLU A 171 6.21 16.90 -38.46
N GLU A 172 6.20 17.99 -39.24
CA GLU A 172 7.36 18.89 -39.36
C GLU A 172 7.65 19.65 -38.06
N ARG A 173 6.62 20.22 -37.41
CA ARG A 173 6.76 20.94 -36.15
C ARG A 173 7.01 19.99 -34.98
N ALA A 174 6.44 18.79 -34.97
CA ALA A 174 6.76 17.74 -34.00
C ALA A 174 8.11 17.11 -34.28
N ARG A 175 8.59 17.01 -35.53
CA ARG A 175 10.03 16.73 -35.78
C ARG A 175 10.91 17.85 -35.23
N LYS A 176 10.51 19.11 -35.41
CA LYS A 176 11.27 20.28 -34.95
C LYS A 176 11.21 20.46 -33.44
N GLU A 177 10.09 20.13 -32.81
CA GLU A 177 9.83 20.16 -31.37
C GLU A 177 10.37 18.90 -30.70
N GLU A 178 10.40 17.75 -31.36
CA GLU A 178 11.12 16.56 -30.92
C GLU A 178 12.64 16.77 -31.08
N GLU A 179 13.10 17.50 -32.09
CA GLU A 179 14.50 17.94 -32.20
C GLU A 179 14.86 19.02 -31.17
N GLU A 180 13.97 19.98 -30.89
CA GLU A 180 14.16 21.03 -29.90
C GLU A 180 13.99 20.52 -28.47
N ALA A 181 13.08 19.57 -28.23
CA ALA A 181 12.94 18.84 -26.98
C ALA A 181 14.08 17.83 -26.80
N ARG A 182 14.56 17.19 -27.87
CA ARG A 182 15.80 16.38 -27.81
C ARG A 182 16.99 17.26 -27.54
N LYS A 183 17.08 18.46 -28.14
CA LYS A 183 18.17 19.43 -27.89
C LYS A 183 18.06 20.05 -26.50
N LYS A 184 16.87 20.34 -26.01
CA LYS A 184 16.60 20.85 -24.65
C LYS A 184 16.84 19.76 -23.62
N ALA A 185 16.45 18.51 -23.88
CA ALA A 185 16.78 17.36 -23.05
C ALA A 185 18.27 17.02 -23.12
N GLU A 186 18.95 17.25 -24.24
CA GLU A 186 20.39 17.06 -24.39
C GLU A 186 21.19 18.21 -23.75
N GLU A 187 20.70 19.45 -23.79
CA GLU A 187 21.26 20.60 -23.06
C GLU A 187 20.98 20.50 -21.55
N GLU A 188 19.81 20.04 -21.15
CA GLU A 188 19.47 19.77 -19.75
C GLU A 188 20.22 18.53 -19.25
N ALA A 189 20.40 17.49 -20.07
CA ALA A 189 21.28 16.37 -19.76
C ALA A 189 22.75 16.77 -19.77
N ARG A 190 23.18 17.73 -20.60
CA ARG A 190 24.55 18.27 -20.60
C ARG A 190 24.77 19.15 -19.38
N LYS A 191 23.79 19.97 -18.98
CA LYS A 191 23.78 20.75 -17.74
C LYS A 191 23.77 19.81 -16.52
N LYS A 192 22.92 18.78 -16.50
CA LYS A 192 22.89 17.73 -15.48
C LYS A 192 24.15 16.89 -15.46
N LYS A 193 24.78 16.62 -16.61
CA LYS A 193 26.06 15.89 -16.72
C LYS A 193 27.25 16.75 -16.30
N ALA A 194 27.21 18.06 -16.56
CA ALA A 194 28.18 19.02 -16.02
C ALA A 194 28.03 19.18 -14.50
N PHE A 195 26.79 19.28 -14.01
CA PHE A 195 26.48 19.35 -12.58
C PHE A 195 26.78 18.03 -11.85
N SER A 196 26.50 16.88 -12.49
CA SER A 196 26.81 15.54 -11.99
C SER A 196 28.31 15.20 -12.07
N ASN A 197 29.07 15.76 -13.02
CA ASN A 197 30.53 15.62 -13.05
C ASN A 197 31.20 16.49 -11.97
N MET A 198 30.57 17.61 -11.56
CA MET A 198 31.03 18.41 -10.42
C MET A 198 30.72 17.72 -9.08
N LEU A 199 29.64 16.94 -9.02
CA LEU A 199 29.24 16.14 -7.87
C LEU A 199 29.60 14.65 -8.07
N HIS A 200 30.90 14.36 -7.97
CA HIS A 200 31.45 12.99 -7.92
C HIS A 200 31.05 12.22 -6.64
N PHE A 201 29.74 12.07 -6.39
CA PHE A 201 29.20 11.22 -5.31
C PHE A 201 28.12 10.23 -5.80
N GLY A 202 27.72 10.29 -7.07
CA GLY A 202 26.50 9.64 -7.58
C GLY A 202 26.65 8.30 -8.30
N GLY A 203 27.48 7.35 -7.84
CA GLY A 203 27.59 6.03 -8.48
C GLY A 203 26.31 5.18 -8.46
N TYR A 204 25.37 5.52 -7.58
CA TYR A 204 24.12 4.78 -7.38
C TYR A 204 22.95 5.30 -8.26
N MET A 205 22.87 6.61 -8.49
CA MET A 205 21.77 7.23 -9.24
C MET A 205 21.89 7.08 -10.77
N GLN A 206 23.11 6.89 -11.31
CA GLN A 206 23.28 6.68 -12.76
C GLN A 206 22.76 5.33 -13.26
N LYS A 207 22.54 4.35 -12.37
CA LYS A 207 21.98 3.05 -12.71
C LYS A 207 20.44 3.04 -12.73
N SER A 208 19.78 3.97 -12.04
CA SER A 208 18.31 4.01 -11.96
C SER A 208 17.67 4.66 -13.19
N GLU A 209 18.26 5.73 -13.74
CA GLU A 209 17.66 6.47 -14.87
C GLU A 209 17.80 5.78 -16.24
N LYS A 210 18.83 4.94 -16.45
CA LYS A 210 18.98 4.15 -17.69
C LYS A 210 18.02 2.95 -17.80
N LYS A 211 17.07 2.82 -16.87
CA LYS A 211 16.05 1.76 -16.85
C LYS A 211 14.76 2.16 -17.60
N GLY A 212 14.84 3.14 -18.50
CA GLY A 212 13.82 3.42 -19.51
C GLY A 212 13.76 2.28 -20.54
N GLY A 213 12.80 1.38 -20.35
CA GLY A 213 12.64 0.12 -21.08
C GLY A 213 13.30 -1.04 -20.33
N LYS A 214 12.49 -1.97 -19.80
CA LYS A 214 12.99 -3.28 -19.34
C LYS A 214 13.60 -3.98 -20.55
N LYS A 215 14.89 -3.74 -20.83
CA LYS A 215 15.66 -4.60 -21.73
C LYS A 215 15.48 -6.01 -21.21
N GLN A 216 14.89 -6.88 -22.03
CA GLN A 216 14.64 -8.27 -21.67
C GLN A 216 15.93 -8.83 -21.09
N THR A 217 15.87 -9.29 -19.85
CA THR A 217 17.07 -9.76 -19.17
C THR A 217 17.66 -10.95 -19.95
N GLU A 218 18.97 -11.14 -19.93
CA GLU A 218 19.59 -12.31 -20.60
C GLU A 218 18.96 -13.64 -20.12
N ARG A 219 18.48 -13.66 -18.87
CA ARG A 219 17.68 -14.76 -18.31
C ARG A 219 16.36 -14.96 -19.03
N GLU A 220 15.61 -13.89 -19.27
CA GLU A 220 14.34 -13.93 -20.01
C GLU A 220 14.55 -14.30 -21.48
N LYS A 221 15.61 -13.78 -22.14
CA LYS A 221 15.95 -14.15 -23.51
C LYS A 221 16.27 -15.63 -23.63
N LYS A 222 17.12 -16.15 -22.74
CA LYS A 222 17.42 -17.59 -22.68
C LYS A 222 16.16 -18.41 -22.48
N LYS A 223 15.27 -17.99 -21.56
CA LYS A 223 14.00 -18.69 -21.32
C LYS A 223 13.12 -18.69 -22.57
N LYS A 224 13.00 -17.55 -23.26
CA LYS A 224 12.23 -17.40 -24.50
C LYS A 224 12.76 -18.32 -25.61
N ILE A 225 14.07 -18.29 -25.88
CA ILE A 225 14.70 -19.14 -26.91
C ILE A 225 14.51 -20.63 -26.59
N LEU A 226 14.67 -21.03 -25.32
CA LEU A 226 14.46 -22.42 -24.92
C LEU A 226 13.00 -22.86 -25.03
N SER A 227 12.04 -21.99 -24.71
CA SER A 227 10.63 -22.29 -24.93
C SER A 227 10.28 -22.41 -26.41
N GLU A 228 10.84 -21.56 -27.27
CA GLU A 228 10.63 -21.63 -28.72
C GLU A 228 11.20 -22.93 -29.34
N ARG A 229 12.33 -23.42 -28.83
CA ARG A 229 12.93 -24.70 -29.26
C ARG A 229 12.21 -25.92 -28.73
N ARG A 230 11.48 -25.80 -27.61
CA ARG A 230 10.78 -26.92 -26.97
C ARG A 230 9.50 -27.24 -27.74
N LYS A 231 9.52 -28.32 -28.51
CA LYS A 231 8.31 -28.87 -29.14
C LYS A 231 7.45 -29.55 -28.07
N PRO A 232 6.15 -29.22 -27.94
CA PRO A 232 5.26 -29.94 -27.03
C PRO A 232 5.13 -31.39 -27.50
N LEU A 233 5.15 -32.32 -26.55
CA LEU A 233 4.98 -33.74 -26.83
C LEU A 233 3.51 -34.09 -26.67
N ASN A 234 2.87 -34.52 -27.75
CA ASN A 234 1.52 -35.05 -27.72
C ASN A 234 1.57 -36.55 -28.03
N ILE A 235 1.45 -37.38 -26.98
CA ILE A 235 1.66 -38.82 -27.05
C ILE A 235 0.43 -39.66 -26.67
N ASP A 236 -0.60 -39.06 -26.07
CA ASP A 236 -1.70 -39.79 -25.42
C ASP A 236 -2.59 -40.56 -26.40
N HIS A 237 -2.66 -40.10 -27.66
CA HIS A 237 -3.44 -40.72 -28.74
C HIS A 237 -2.61 -41.60 -29.70
N LEU A 238 -1.34 -41.90 -29.40
CA LEU A 238 -0.46 -42.67 -30.29
C LEU A 238 -0.53 -44.18 -30.00
N ASN A 239 -0.49 -45.00 -31.06
CA ASN A 239 -0.38 -46.46 -30.97
C ASN A 239 1.06 -46.90 -30.65
N GLU A 240 1.27 -48.14 -30.18
CA GLU A 240 2.57 -48.65 -29.71
C GLU A 240 3.69 -48.50 -30.75
N ASP A 241 3.44 -48.86 -32.01
CA ASP A 241 4.44 -48.74 -33.07
C ASP A 241 4.86 -47.28 -33.30
N LYS A 242 3.89 -46.35 -33.28
CA LYS A 242 4.16 -44.92 -33.42
C LYS A 242 4.91 -44.34 -32.22
N LEU A 243 4.66 -44.86 -31.01
CA LEU A 243 5.39 -44.50 -29.80
C LEU A 243 6.86 -44.96 -29.90
N ARG A 244 7.12 -46.16 -30.43
CA ARG A 244 8.48 -46.65 -30.66
C ARG A 244 9.25 -45.77 -31.65
N ASP A 245 8.61 -45.33 -32.72
CA ASP A 245 9.23 -44.43 -33.68
C ASP A 245 9.48 -43.03 -33.10
N LYS A 246 8.51 -42.48 -32.33
CA LYS A 246 8.73 -41.23 -31.60
C LYS A 246 9.83 -41.30 -30.56
N ALA A 247 9.98 -42.43 -29.85
CA ALA A 247 11.09 -42.63 -28.94
C ALA A 247 12.44 -42.59 -29.66
N LYS A 248 12.55 -43.22 -30.85
CA LYS A 248 13.77 -43.17 -31.67
C LYS A 248 14.08 -41.75 -32.16
N GLU A 249 13.07 -41.01 -32.64
CA GLU A 249 13.25 -39.61 -33.07
C GLU A 249 13.74 -38.72 -31.93
N LEU A 250 13.14 -38.83 -30.74
CA LEU A 250 13.56 -38.06 -29.56
C LEU A 250 14.96 -38.43 -29.10
N TRP A 251 15.29 -39.73 -29.14
CA TRP A 251 16.64 -40.21 -28.83
C TRP A 251 17.68 -39.62 -29.79
N GLN A 252 17.40 -39.63 -31.10
CA GLN A 252 18.29 -39.03 -32.10
C GLN A 252 18.46 -37.52 -31.86
N THR A 253 17.36 -36.82 -31.55
CA THR A 253 17.40 -35.38 -31.24
C THR A 253 18.28 -35.10 -30.02
N ILE A 254 18.18 -35.92 -28.96
CA ILE A 254 19.05 -35.80 -27.78
C ILE A 254 20.51 -36.03 -28.17
N ARG A 255 20.77 -37.04 -28.99
CA ARG A 255 22.11 -37.38 -29.44
C ARG A 255 22.77 -36.26 -30.23
N ASP A 256 22.02 -35.63 -31.13
CA ASP A 256 22.50 -34.50 -31.94
C ASP A 256 22.80 -33.28 -31.05
N LEU A 257 21.92 -32.96 -30.08
CA LEU A 257 22.15 -31.89 -29.11
C LEU A 257 23.38 -32.15 -28.22
N GLU A 258 23.65 -33.40 -27.87
CA GLU A 258 24.86 -33.78 -27.13
C GLU A 258 26.12 -33.60 -27.97
N ALA A 259 26.07 -33.95 -29.26
CA ALA A 259 27.19 -33.74 -30.19
C ALA A 259 27.49 -32.24 -30.36
N GLU A 260 26.46 -31.41 -30.59
CA GLU A 260 26.63 -29.95 -30.67
C GLU A 260 27.22 -29.36 -29.38
N LYS A 261 26.76 -29.84 -28.22
CA LYS A 261 27.30 -29.43 -26.91
C LYS A 261 28.79 -29.76 -26.80
N PHE A 262 29.20 -30.95 -27.25
CA PHE A 262 30.60 -31.37 -27.22
C PHE A 262 31.47 -30.46 -28.11
N ASP A 263 31.05 -30.21 -29.35
CA ASP A 263 31.77 -29.32 -30.27
C ASP A 263 31.90 -27.90 -29.72
N LEU A 264 30.84 -27.38 -29.09
CA LEU A 264 30.89 -26.07 -28.43
C LEU A 264 31.84 -26.06 -27.22
N GLN A 265 31.93 -27.15 -26.47
CA GLN A 265 32.88 -27.27 -25.36
C GLN A 265 34.34 -27.27 -25.85
N GLU A 266 34.64 -28.01 -26.92
CA GLU A 266 35.98 -28.03 -27.51
C GLU A 266 36.36 -26.67 -28.12
N LYS A 267 35.42 -26.01 -28.82
CA LYS A 267 35.59 -24.63 -29.30
C LYS A 267 35.87 -23.66 -28.15
N PHE A 268 35.14 -23.77 -27.04
CA PHE A 268 35.34 -22.93 -25.86
C PHE A 268 36.73 -23.12 -25.24
N LYS A 269 37.22 -24.36 -25.14
CA LYS A 269 38.59 -24.64 -24.66
C LYS A 269 39.65 -24.00 -25.56
N ARG A 270 39.50 -24.11 -26.88
CA ARG A 270 40.40 -23.47 -27.86
C ARG A 270 40.40 -21.95 -27.72
N GLN A 271 39.21 -21.33 -27.69
CA GLN A 271 39.07 -19.88 -27.52
C GLN A 271 39.68 -19.40 -26.20
N LYS A 272 39.55 -20.17 -25.11
CA LYS A 272 40.17 -19.84 -23.83
C LYS A 272 41.70 -19.80 -23.93
N TYR A 273 42.30 -20.74 -24.65
CA TYR A 273 43.74 -20.72 -24.92
C TYR A 273 44.15 -19.51 -25.77
N GLU A 274 43.43 -19.25 -26.87
CA GLU A 274 43.68 -18.10 -27.75
C GLU A 274 43.59 -16.77 -26.98
N ILE A 275 42.58 -16.60 -26.12
CA ILE A 275 42.43 -15.41 -25.27
C ILE A 275 43.65 -15.23 -24.35
N ASN A 276 44.16 -16.32 -23.76
CA ASN A 276 45.34 -16.24 -22.90
C ASN A 276 46.59 -15.82 -23.68
N VAL A 277 46.80 -16.39 -24.88
CA VAL A 277 47.91 -16.00 -25.76
C VAL A 277 47.80 -14.53 -26.17
N LEU A 278 46.60 -14.09 -26.55
CA LEU A 278 46.36 -12.69 -26.94
C LEU A 278 46.62 -11.72 -25.77
N ARG A 279 46.22 -12.07 -24.55
CA ARG A 279 46.52 -11.27 -23.35
C ARG A 279 48.02 -11.13 -23.13
N ASN A 280 48.77 -12.22 -23.27
CA ASN A 280 50.23 -12.18 -23.14
C ASN A 280 50.86 -11.29 -24.21
N ARG A 281 50.47 -11.46 -25.48
CA ARG A 281 50.94 -10.62 -26.60
C ARG A 281 50.68 -9.14 -26.35
N VAL A 282 49.47 -8.78 -25.89
CA VAL A 282 49.14 -7.38 -25.55
C VAL A 282 50.06 -6.86 -24.45
N SER A 283 50.30 -7.65 -23.39
CA SER A 283 51.20 -7.25 -22.30
C SER A 283 52.64 -7.08 -22.77
N ASP A 284 53.13 -7.98 -23.63
CA ASP A 284 54.49 -7.93 -24.13
C ASP A 284 54.71 -6.71 -25.04
N HIS A 285 53.73 -6.38 -25.89
CA HIS A 285 53.76 -5.18 -26.73
C HIS A 285 53.57 -3.86 -25.95
N GLN A 286 53.02 -3.90 -24.73
CA GLN A 286 52.89 -2.72 -23.86
C GLN A 286 54.13 -2.46 -22.99
N LYS A 287 55.03 -3.44 -22.87
CA LYS A 287 56.28 -3.33 -22.10
C LYS A 287 57.45 -2.78 -22.92
N VAL A 288 57.26 -2.59 -24.22
CA VAL A 288 58.17 -1.88 -25.13
C VAL A 288 57.82 -0.40 -25.12
#